data_AF-A0A7W0RLX8-F1
#
_entry.id   AF-A0A7W0RLX8-F1
#
_cell.length_a   1.000
_cell.length_b   1.000
_cell.length_c   1.000
_cell.angle_alpha   90.00
_cell.angle_beta   90.00
_cell.angle_gamma   90.00
#
_symmetry.space_group_name_H-M   'P 1'
#
loop_
_entity.id
_entity.type
_entity.pdbx_description
1 polymer ?
#
loop_
_entity_poly.entity_id
_entity_poly.type
_entity_poly.pdbx_seq_one_letter_code
_entity_poly.pdbx_strand_id
1 'polypeptide(L)'
;MAAHAHDHAEYNPIGHVASKPMLLTVFFLLVGLTALTIWQGTQLELGTWELIIVLVIATAKASLVVLFFMHLRYDKPLNVFAFLSSLLFMSLFIGLTLADAVNYQPEVSAKEEDAASP
;
A
#
# COMPACT_ATOMS: atom_id res chain seq x y z
N MET A 1 3.35 -66.24 -0.49
CA MET A 1 2.67 -65.59 -1.62
C MET A 1 2.62 -64.12 -1.29
N ALA A 2 3.44 -63.35 -1.99
CA ALA A 2 3.65 -61.93 -1.77
C ALA A 2 2.46 -61.09 -2.25
N ALA A 3 2.51 -59.82 -1.85
CA ALA A 3 1.83 -58.66 -2.42
C ALA A 3 0.39 -58.42 -1.98
N HIS A 4 0.22 -57.42 -1.10
CA HIS A 4 -0.52 -56.19 -1.41
C HIS A 4 -0.29 -55.17 -0.29
N ALA A 5 0.86 -54.51 -0.31
CA ALA A 5 1.08 -53.26 0.40
C ALA A 5 1.10 -52.15 -0.67
N HIS A 6 -0.10 -51.72 -1.07
CA HIS A 6 -0.26 -50.49 -1.84
C HIS A 6 -0.44 -49.36 -0.83
N ASP A 7 0.67 -48.97 -0.22
CA ASP A 7 0.76 -47.78 0.60
C ASP A 7 0.77 -46.59 -0.38
N HIS A 8 -0.43 -46.15 -0.76
CA HIS A 8 -0.62 -44.90 -1.46
C HIS A 8 -0.27 -43.79 -0.48
N ALA A 9 1.03 -43.49 -0.38
CA ALA A 9 1.51 -42.24 0.18
C ALA A 9 0.83 -41.12 -0.60
N GLU A 10 -0.21 -40.59 0.04
CA GLU A 10 -1.06 -39.52 -0.43
C GLU A 10 -0.16 -38.30 -0.66
N TYR A 11 0.28 -38.11 -1.90
CA TYR A 11 0.87 -36.86 -2.34
C TYR A 11 -0.27 -35.84 -2.27
N ASN A 12 -0.32 -35.11 -1.15
CA ASN A 12 -1.15 -33.94 -0.97
C ASN A 12 -0.35 -32.72 -1.46
N PRO A 13 -0.45 -32.29 -2.74
CA PRO A 13 -0.05 -30.95 -3.12
C PRO A 13 -1.15 -29.98 -2.68
N ILE A 14 -1.52 -30.00 -1.40
CA ILE A 14 -2.36 -28.96 -0.79
C ILE A 14 -1.43 -27.77 -0.55
N GLY A 15 -1.02 -27.17 -1.66
CA GLY A 15 -0.14 -26.03 -1.74
C GLY A 15 -0.53 -25.24 -2.97
N HIS A 16 -1.81 -24.87 -3.09
CA HIS A 16 -2.23 -23.81 -4.01
C HIS A 16 -1.76 -22.46 -3.44
N VAL A 17 -0.45 -22.32 -3.27
CA VAL A 17 0.23 -21.04 -3.18
C VAL A 17 -0.09 -20.29 -4.48
N ALA A 18 -0.40 -19.00 -4.37
CA ALA A 18 -0.83 -18.19 -5.50
C ALA A 18 0.03 -18.47 -6.74
N SER A 19 -0.64 -18.63 -7.89
CA SER A 19 0.00 -19.01 -9.14
C SER A 19 1.20 -18.10 -9.40
N LYS A 20 2.41 -18.66 -9.34
CA LYS A 20 3.69 -17.95 -9.56
C LYS A 20 3.66 -17.00 -10.77
N PRO A 21 3.07 -17.34 -11.93
CA PRO A 21 2.96 -16.39 -13.04
C PRO A 21 2.11 -15.15 -12.72
N MET A 22 1.03 -15.29 -11.94
CA MET A 22 0.19 -14.16 -11.52
C MET A 22 1.00 -13.12 -10.75
N LEU A 23 1.80 -13.58 -9.77
CA LEU A 23 2.64 -12.70 -8.95
C LEU A 23 3.71 -12.00 -9.78
N LEU A 24 4.31 -12.70 -10.74
CA LEU A 24 5.28 -12.11 -11.67
C LEU A 24 4.64 -11.04 -12.56
N THR A 25 3.44 -11.28 -13.09
CA THR A 25 2.72 -10.27 -13.89
C THR A 25 2.45 -8.99 -13.08
N VAL A 26 1.94 -9.13 -11.85
CA VAL A 26 1.68 -7.97 -10.98
C VAL A 26 2.99 -7.28 -10.59
N PHE A 27 4.06 -8.03 -10.35
CA PHE A 27 5.38 -7.47 -10.08
C PHE A 27 5.88 -6.57 -11.21
N PHE A 28 5.87 -7.05 -12.46
CA PHE A 28 6.28 -6.24 -13.60
C PHE A 28 5.37 -5.03 -13.81
N LEU A 29 4.07 -5.17 -13.54
CA LEU A 29 3.14 -4.05 -13.56
C LEU A 29 3.52 -2.99 -12.52
N LEU A 30 3.81 -3.38 -11.27
CA LEU A 30 4.27 -2.47 -10.21
C LEU A 30 5.59 -1.77 -10.55
N VAL A 31 6.53 -2.50 -11.15
CA VAL A 31 7.79 -1.92 -11.65
C VAL A 31 7.50 -0.88 -12.74
N GLY A 32 6.59 -1.18 -13.67
CA GLY A 32 6.13 -0.25 -14.70
C GLY A 32 5.50 1.02 -14.12
N LEU A 33 4.58 0.90 -13.15
CA LEU A 33 4.01 2.06 -12.45
C LEU A 33 5.08 2.87 -11.69
N THR A 34 6.13 2.21 -11.19
CA THR A 34 7.24 2.89 -10.49
C THR A 34 8.09 3.68 -11.47
N ALA A 35 8.45 3.09 -12.61
CA ALA A 35 9.14 3.79 -13.69
C ALA A 35 8.31 4.99 -14.19
N LEU A 36 6.99 4.82 -14.32
CA LEU A 36 6.08 5.92 -14.68
C LEU A 36 6.08 7.05 -13.64
N THR A 37 6.17 6.72 -12.35
CA THR A 37 6.26 7.73 -11.28
C THR A 37 7.56 8.54 -11.39
N ILE A 38 8.68 7.87 -11.61
CA ILE A 38 9.99 8.51 -11.79
C ILE A 38 9.97 9.38 -13.05
N TRP A 39 9.46 8.85 -14.16
CA TRP A 39 9.37 9.59 -15.42
C TRP A 39 8.51 10.84 -15.28
N GLN A 40 7.37 10.74 -14.61
CA GLN A 40 6.51 11.89 -14.35
C GLN A 40 7.24 12.95 -13.50
N GLY A 41 7.87 12.57 -12.39
CA GLY A 41 8.51 13.53 -11.49
C GLY A 41 9.83 14.12 -12.02
N THR A 42 10.38 13.57 -13.11
CA THR A 42 11.65 14.06 -13.70
C THR A 42 11.45 14.81 -15.01
N GLN A 43 10.38 14.54 -15.75
CA GLN A 43 10.21 15.05 -17.11
C GLN A 43 8.94 15.88 -17.31
N LEU A 44 8.00 15.88 -16.36
CA LEU A 44 6.71 16.56 -16.49
C LEU A 44 6.52 17.59 -15.37
N GLU A 45 6.99 18.82 -15.60
CA GLU A 45 6.72 19.97 -14.72
C GLU A 45 5.27 20.46 -14.94
N LEU A 46 4.30 19.75 -14.34
CA LEU A 46 2.87 20.04 -14.47
C LEU A 46 2.34 20.96 -13.35
N GLY A 47 3.23 21.55 -12.54
CA GLY A 47 2.88 22.41 -11.41
C GLY A 47 1.96 21.70 -10.42
N THR A 48 0.81 22.29 -10.07
CA THR A 48 -0.14 21.73 -9.10
C THR A 48 -0.68 20.34 -9.48
N TRP A 49 -0.77 20.03 -10.78
CA TRP A 49 -1.25 18.72 -11.23
C TRP A 49 -0.26 17.58 -10.97
N GLU A 50 1.01 17.90 -10.73
CA GLU A 50 2.05 16.92 -10.46
C GLU A 50 1.70 16.07 -9.23
N LEU A 51 1.35 16.73 -8.11
CA LEU A 51 1.03 16.06 -6.86
C LEU A 51 -0.17 15.11 -7.02
N ILE A 52 -1.23 15.59 -7.69
CA ILE A 52 -2.45 14.81 -7.91
C ILE A 52 -2.12 13.54 -8.72
N ILE A 53 -1.34 13.67 -9.80
CA ILE A 53 -0.95 12.53 -10.64
C ILE A 53 -0.09 11.54 -9.87
N VAL A 54 0.93 12.01 -9.14
CA VAL A 54 1.80 11.16 -8.30
C VAL A 54 0.97 10.39 -7.27
N LEU A 55 0.02 11.06 -6.61
CA LEU A 55 -0.84 10.46 -5.60
C LEU A 55 -1.77 9.40 -6.19
N VAL A 56 -2.32 9.62 -7.39
CA VAL A 56 -3.13 8.63 -8.11
C VAL A 56 -2.30 7.40 -8.47
N ILE A 57 -1.09 7.59 -9.01
CA ILE A 57 -0.20 6.48 -9.35
C ILE A 57 0.21 5.71 -8.08
N ALA A 58 0.50 6.42 -6.98
CA ALA A 58 0.78 5.81 -5.69
C ALA A 58 -0.39 4.96 -5.17
N THR A 59 -1.61 5.48 -5.25
CA THR A 59 -2.84 4.79 -4.82
C THR A 59 -3.11 3.55 -5.67
N ALA A 60 -2.89 3.63 -6.98
CA ALA A 60 -2.97 2.47 -7.86
C ALA A 60 -1.97 1.39 -7.46
N LYS A 61 -0.69 1.73 -7.25
CA LYS A 61 0.34 0.78 -6.77
C LYS A 61 -0.07 0.13 -5.46
N ALA A 62 -0.50 0.91 -4.47
CA ALA A 62 -0.94 0.40 -3.17
C ALA A 62 -2.11 -0.58 -3.32
N SER A 63 -3.09 -0.26 -4.18
CA SER A 63 -4.24 -1.14 -4.45
C SER A 63 -3.81 -2.49 -5.03
N LEU A 64 -2.87 -2.50 -5.98
CA LEU A 64 -2.32 -3.72 -6.56
C LEU A 64 -1.59 -4.57 -5.50
N VAL A 65 -0.79 -3.93 -4.64
CA VAL A 65 -0.09 -4.62 -3.54
C VAL A 65 -1.09 -5.27 -2.57
N VAL A 66 -2.09 -4.53 -2.14
CA VAL A 66 -3.10 -5.02 -1.18
C VAL A 66 -3.92 -6.16 -1.78
N LEU A 67 -4.40 -6.02 -3.02
CA LEU A 67 -5.25 -7.04 -3.64
C LEU A 67 -4.51 -8.35 -3.91
N PHE A 68 -3.26 -8.29 -4.38
CA PHE A 68 -2.52 -9.47 -4.87
C PHE A 68 -1.44 -9.98 -3.91
N PHE A 69 -0.60 -9.10 -3.35
CA PHE A 69 0.50 -9.52 -2.46
C PHE A 69 0.02 -9.74 -1.02
N MET A 70 -0.90 -8.91 -0.52
CA MET A 70 -1.55 -9.15 0.78
C MET A 70 -2.70 -10.17 0.70
N HIS A 71 -2.89 -10.79 -0.47
CA HIS A 71 -3.90 -11.81 -0.75
C HIS A 71 -5.35 -11.40 -0.46
N LEU A 72 -5.62 -10.10 -0.27
CA LEU A 72 -6.95 -9.60 0.15
C LEU A 72 -8.07 -10.00 -0.82
N ARG A 73 -7.75 -10.16 -2.11
CA ARG A 73 -8.68 -10.63 -3.16
C ARG A 73 -9.16 -12.08 -2.95
N TYR A 74 -8.35 -12.90 -2.31
CA TYR A 74 -8.53 -14.36 -2.13
C TYR A 74 -8.77 -14.75 -0.67
N ASP A 75 -8.62 -13.80 0.25
CA ASP A 75 -8.72 -14.02 1.69
C ASP A 75 -10.16 -13.94 2.22
N LYS A 76 -10.32 -14.22 3.52
CA LYS A 76 -11.62 -14.09 4.21
C LYS A 76 -12.10 -12.63 4.22
N PRO A 77 -13.42 -12.37 4.15
CA PRO A 77 -13.98 -11.01 4.17
C PRO A 77 -13.61 -10.23 5.43
N LEU A 78 -13.32 -10.91 6.56
CA LEU A 78 -12.82 -10.27 7.77
C LEU A 78 -11.51 -9.50 7.56
N ASN A 79 -10.62 -9.98 6.68
CA ASN A 79 -9.35 -9.31 6.41
C ASN A 79 -9.57 -7.98 5.67
N VAL A 80 -10.58 -7.94 4.78
CA VAL A 80 -11.01 -6.70 4.10
C VAL A 80 -11.56 -5.69 5.10
N PHE A 81 -12.44 -6.11 6.02
CA PHE A 81 -12.96 -5.22 7.07
C PHE A 81 -11.86 -4.70 7.99
N ALA A 82 -10.93 -5.56 8.41
CA ALA A 82 -9.77 -5.15 9.20
C ALA A 82 -8.92 -4.11 8.47
N PHE A 83 -8.60 -4.34 7.19
CA PHE A 83 -7.85 -3.39 6.37
C PHE A 83 -8.57 -2.05 6.21
N LEU A 84 -9.87 -2.06 5.91
CA LEU A 84 -10.67 -0.84 5.77
C LEU A 84 -10.76 -0.07 7.09
N SER A 85 -10.92 -0.78 8.21
CA SER A 85 -10.91 -0.17 9.54
C SER A 85 -9.55 0.49 9.83
N SER A 86 -8.45 -0.17 9.47
CA SER A 86 -7.11 0.37 9.62
C SER A 86 -6.92 1.63 8.78
N LEU A 87 -7.40 1.66 7.53
CA LEU A 87 -7.35 2.87 6.69
C LEU A 87 -8.21 4.01 7.26
N LEU A 88 -9.39 3.69 7.79
CA LEU A 88 -10.26 4.67 8.43
C LEU A 88 -9.56 5.30 9.65
N PHE A 89 -9.03 4.47 10.56
CA PHE A 89 -8.34 4.97 11.75
C PHE A 89 -7.05 5.71 11.39
N MET A 90 -6.28 5.22 10.41
CA MET A 90 -5.10 5.92 9.90
C MET A 90 -5.47 7.31 9.36
N SER A 91 -6.50 7.40 8.52
CA SER A 91 -6.97 8.68 7.97
C SER A 91 -7.49 9.61 9.07
N LEU A 92 -8.17 9.07 10.07
CA LEU A 92 -8.66 9.82 11.22
C LEU A 92 -7.49 10.40 12.03
N PHE A 93 -6.48 9.60 12.34
CA PHE A 93 -5.31 10.06 13.10
C PHE A 93 -4.46 11.05 12.32
N ILE A 94 -4.22 10.81 11.03
CA ILE A 94 -3.50 11.78 10.18
C ILE A 94 -4.28 13.09 10.12
N GLY A 95 -5.59 13.03 9.89
CA GLY A 95 -6.45 14.21 9.85
C GLY A 95 -6.46 14.98 11.16
N LEU A 96 -6.57 14.28 12.30
CA LEU A 96 -6.53 14.90 13.62
C LEU A 96 -5.18 15.54 13.91
N THR A 97 -4.07 14.84 13.65
CA THR A 97 -2.72 15.37 13.86
C THR A 97 -2.43 16.58 12.97
N LEU A 98 -2.90 16.57 11.71
CA LEU A 98 -2.76 17.72 10.82
C LEU A 98 -3.61 18.90 11.28
N ALA A 99 -4.86 18.65 11.70
CA ALA A 99 -5.71 19.71 12.26
C ALA A 99 -5.08 20.31 13.51
N ASP A 100 -4.57 19.49 14.41
CA ASP A 100 -3.84 19.92 15.60
C ASP A 100 -2.64 20.79 15.23
N ALA A 101 -1.75 20.27 14.38
CA ALA A 101 -0.55 21.00 13.94
C ALA A 101 -0.89 22.37 13.31
N VAL A 102 -1.90 22.44 12.45
CA VAL A 102 -2.32 23.70 11.81
C VAL A 102 -2.88 24.70 12.81
N ASN A 103 -3.61 24.24 13.83
CA ASN A 103 -4.19 25.13 14.85
C ASN A 103 -3.13 25.69 15.81
N TYR A 104 -2.09 24.92 16.16
CA TYR A 104 -1.04 25.37 17.08
C TYR A 104 0.14 26.09 16.38
N GLN A 105 0.31 25.92 15.06
CA GLN A 105 1.35 26.60 14.28
C GLN A 105 1.47 28.13 14.52
N PRO A 106 0.37 28.93 14.59
CA PRO A 106 0.49 30.36 14.87
C PRO A 106 1.06 30.66 16.25
N GLU A 107 0.70 29.89 17.28
CA GLU A 107 1.20 30.09 18.64
C GLU A 107 2.66 29.66 18.81
N VAL A 108 3.14 28.73 17.98
CA VAL A 108 4.54 28.32 17.95
C VAL A 108 5.38 29.40 17.27
N SER A 109 4.96 29.89 16.09
CA SER A 109 5.68 30.97 15.39
C SER A 109 5.73 32.27 16.21
N ALA A 110 4.66 32.62 16.93
CA ALA A 110 4.67 33.82 17.78
C ALA A 110 5.71 33.73 18.91
N LYS A 111 5.86 32.55 19.54
CA LYS A 111 6.87 32.33 20.59
C LYS A 111 8.29 32.33 20.03
N GLU A 112 8.50 31.81 18.82
CA GLU A 112 9.79 31.85 18.14
C GLU A 112 10.20 33.29 17.79
N GLU A 113 9.26 34.12 17.35
CA GLU A 113 9.49 35.53 17.04
C GLU A 113 9.83 36.36 18.30
N ASP A 114 9.09 36.14 19.40
CA ASP A 114 9.37 36.77 20.70
C ASP A 114 10.74 36.33 21.27
N ALA A 115 11.13 35.08 21.08
CA ALA A 115 12.43 34.56 21.53
C ALA A 115 13.62 35.02 20.67
N ALA A 116 13.36 35.44 19.42
CA ALA A 116 14.37 35.94 18.49
C ALA A 116 14.57 37.46 18.57
N SER A 117 13.71 38.18 19.29
CA SER A 117 13.83 39.62 19.53
C SER A 117 14.81 39.91 20.69
N PRO A 118 15.91 40.67 20.48
CA PRO A 118 16.95 40.92 21.48
C PRO A 118 16.53 41.85 22.63
#